data_AF-A0AAU3R3N6-F1
#
_entry.id   AF-A0AAU3R3N6-F1
#
_cell.length_a   1.000
_cell.length_b   1.000
_cell.length_c   1.000
_cell.angle_alpha   90.00
_cell.angle_beta   90.00
_cell.angle_gamma   90.00
#
_symmetry.space_group_name_H-M   'P 1'
#
loop_
_entity.id
_entity.type
_entity.pdbx_description
1 polymer ?
#
loop_
_entity_poly.entity_id
_entity_poly.type
_entity_poly.pdbx_seq_one_letter_code
_entity_poly.pdbx_strand_id
1 'polypeptide(L)'
;MVSVDAPGAISLVVPGNVRALDPAPAMFEAMLTGWTRQQQSRLLSKKTIGDRLGLVRRFTLYNGTYPCEWTPEDVEAYFSARLSGISPLAHSTVRGQQGDLQPF
;
A
#
# COMPACT_ATOMS: atom_id res chain seq x y z
N MET A 1 -16.00 -0.35 28.27
CA MET A 1 -16.28 0.19 26.93
C MET A 1 -15.44 -0.62 25.95
N VAL A 2 -16.05 -1.55 25.20
CA VAL A 2 -15.33 -2.39 24.23
C VAL A 2 -15.01 -1.50 23.02
N SER A 3 -13.72 -1.25 22.77
CA SER A 3 -13.30 -0.56 21.55
C SER A 3 -13.56 -1.51 20.38
N VAL A 4 -14.40 -1.09 19.44
CA VAL A 4 -14.61 -1.83 18.20
C VAL A 4 -13.38 -1.62 17.33
N ASP A 5 -12.62 -2.68 17.09
CA ASP A 5 -11.46 -2.62 16.22
C ASP A 5 -11.88 -2.29 14.79
N ALA A 6 -11.25 -1.26 14.21
CA ALA A 6 -11.47 -0.89 12.83
C ALA A 6 -10.99 -2.02 11.88
N PRO A 7 -11.64 -2.22 10.72
CA PRO A 7 -11.14 -3.14 9.70
C PRO A 7 -9.69 -2.80 9.32
N GLY A 8 -8.76 -3.73 9.58
CA GLY A 8 -7.32 -3.53 9.34
C GLY A 8 -6.50 -3.15 10.58
N ALA A 9 -7.10 -3.10 11.77
CA ALA A 9 -6.37 -2.92 13.02
C ALA A 9 -5.31 -4.02 13.22
N ILE A 10 -4.13 -3.63 13.71
CA ILE A 10 -3.00 -4.54 13.94
C ILE A 10 -3.35 -5.67 14.93
N SER A 11 -4.24 -5.39 15.90
CA SER A 11 -4.78 -6.37 16.85
C SER A 11 -5.54 -7.54 16.18
N LEU A 12 -6.06 -7.33 14.96
CA LEU A 12 -6.75 -8.36 14.18
C LEU A 12 -5.79 -9.24 13.38
N VAL A 13 -4.50 -8.90 13.35
CA VAL A 13 -3.45 -9.59 12.57
C VAL A 13 -2.38 -10.20 13.48
N VAL A 14 -2.18 -9.64 14.68
CA VAL A 14 -1.16 -10.07 15.64
C VAL A 14 -1.82 -10.65 16.91
N PRO A 15 -1.38 -11.80 17.44
CA PRO A 15 -1.89 -12.33 18.70
C PRO A 15 -1.79 -11.30 19.84
N GLY A 16 -2.80 -11.24 20.71
CA GLY A 16 -2.91 -10.18 21.74
C GLY A 16 -1.77 -10.10 22.77
N ASN A 17 -0.85 -11.07 22.79
CA ASN A 17 0.35 -11.10 23.62
C ASN A 17 1.63 -10.64 22.89
N VAL A 18 1.55 -10.22 21.63
CA VAL A 18 2.70 -9.79 20.82
C VAL A 18 2.58 -8.31 20.50
N ARG A 19 3.61 -7.54 20.88
CA ARG A 19 3.73 -6.12 20.55
C ARG A 19 4.86 -5.94 19.53
N ALA A 20 4.59 -5.21 18.46
CA ALA A 20 5.61 -4.88 17.47
C ALA A 20 6.72 -4.01 18.11
N LEU A 21 7.97 -4.39 17.85
CA LEU A 21 9.16 -3.61 18.26
C LEU A 21 9.26 -2.31 17.45
N ASP A 22 8.94 -2.38 16.16
CA ASP A 22 8.75 -1.22 15.29
C ASP A 22 7.30 -1.24 14.77
N PRO A 23 6.44 -0.32 15.24
CA PRO A 23 5.02 -0.35 14.95
C PRO A 23 4.70 0.00 13.49
N ALA A 24 5.52 0.84 12.83
CA ALA A 24 5.19 1.37 11.51
C ALA A 24 5.27 0.30 10.39
N PRO A 25 6.35 -0.50 10.27
CA PRO A 25 6.38 -1.63 9.34
C PRO A 25 5.28 -2.67 9.63
N ALA A 26 4.99 -2.93 10.91
CA ALA A 26 3.97 -3.90 11.29
C ALA A 26 2.55 -3.42 10.91
N MET A 27 2.26 -2.13 11.10
CA MET A 27 1.02 -1.53 10.63
C MET A 27 0.91 -1.53 9.11
N PHE A 28 2.01 -1.29 8.40
CA PHE A 28 2.02 -1.35 6.93
C PHE A 28 1.67 -2.75 6.41
N GLU A 29 2.25 -3.80 6.98
CA GLU A 29 1.89 -5.19 6.60
C GLU A 29 0.44 -5.54 6.95
N ALA A 30 -0.08 -5.03 8.07
CA ALA A 30 -1.49 -5.18 8.43
C ALA A 30 -2.42 -4.47 7.42
N MET A 31 -2.08 -3.26 6.99
CA MET A 31 -2.81 -2.52 5.95
C MET A 31 -2.82 -3.28 4.62
N LEU A 32 -1.65 -3.77 4.16
CA LEU A 32 -1.56 -4.58 2.94
C LEU A 32 -2.39 -5.88 3.03
N THR A 33 -2.41 -6.52 4.20
CA THR A 33 -3.24 -7.71 4.45
C THR A 33 -4.72 -7.38 4.38
N GLY A 34 -5.16 -6.30 5.04
CA GLY A 34 -6.53 -5.81 4.99
C GLY A 34 -6.96 -5.49 3.56
N TRP A 35 -6.15 -4.75 2.82
CA TRP A 35 -6.42 -4.38 1.45
C TRP A 35 -6.44 -5.59 0.51
N THR A 36 -5.56 -6.58 0.71
CA THR A 36 -5.62 -7.86 -0.01
C THR A 36 -6.99 -8.52 0.13
N ARG A 37 -7.52 -8.58 1.36
CA ARG A 37 -8.85 -9.15 1.63
C ARG A 37 -9.96 -8.35 0.95
N GLN A 38 -9.89 -7.01 0.97
CA GLN A 38 -10.83 -6.14 0.26
C GLN A 38 -10.82 -6.36 -1.26
N GLN A 39 -9.63 -6.60 -1.84
CA GLN A 39 -9.51 -6.88 -3.27
C GLN A 39 -10.02 -8.27 -3.64
N GLN A 40 -9.78 -9.27 -2.78
CA GLN A 40 -10.33 -10.62 -2.93
C GLN A 40 -11.86 -10.62 -2.86
N SER A 41 -12.47 -9.84 -1.96
CA SER A 41 -13.94 -9.75 -1.86
C SER A 41 -14.57 -9.10 -3.10
N ARG A 42 -13.77 -8.37 -3.90
CA ARG A 42 -14.17 -7.79 -5.20
C ARG A 42 -13.82 -8.72 -6.38
N LEU A 43 -13.44 -9.97 -6.10
CA LEU A 43 -13.11 -11.00 -7.10
C LEU A 43 -11.98 -10.59 -8.05
N LEU A 44 -11.06 -9.73 -7.60
CA LEU A 44 -9.90 -9.36 -8.41
C LEU A 44 -8.96 -10.57 -8.59
N SER A 45 -8.33 -10.64 -9.77
CA SER A 45 -7.39 -11.70 -10.07
C SER A 45 -6.19 -11.65 -9.15
N LYS A 46 -5.61 -12.82 -8.81
CA LYS A 46 -4.39 -12.91 -8.00
C LYS A 46 -3.25 -12.07 -8.57
N LYS A 47 -3.15 -11.99 -9.90
CA LYS A 47 -2.16 -11.17 -10.60
C LYS A 47 -2.39 -9.68 -10.31
N THR A 48 -3.61 -9.19 -10.48
CA THR A 48 -3.95 -7.77 -10.22
C THR A 48 -3.64 -7.38 -8.77
N ILE A 49 -3.99 -8.25 -7.82
CA ILE A 49 -3.69 -8.04 -6.39
C ILE A 49 -2.17 -7.96 -6.17
N GLY A 50 -1.41 -8.93 -6.72
CA GLY A 50 0.05 -8.94 -6.60
C GLY A 50 0.73 -7.71 -7.21
N ASP A 51 0.29 -7.29 -8.40
CA ASP A 51 0.81 -6.12 -9.10
C ASP A 51 0.59 -4.83 -8.26
N ARG A 52 -0.60 -4.71 -7.66
CA ARG A 52 -0.96 -3.61 -6.76
C ARG A 52 -0.17 -3.61 -5.45
N LEU A 53 -0.03 -4.75 -4.78
CA LEU A 53 0.80 -4.86 -3.59
C LEU A 53 2.26 -4.49 -3.89
N GLY A 54 2.78 -4.94 -5.03
CA GLY A 54 4.12 -4.59 -5.49
C GLY A 54 4.28 -3.09 -5.76
N LEU A 55 3.25 -2.44 -6.32
CA LEU A 55 3.23 -0.99 -6.52
C LEU A 55 3.31 -0.23 -5.19
N VAL A 56 2.45 -0.55 -4.23
CA VAL A 56 2.41 0.11 -2.92
C VAL A 56 3.74 -0.06 -2.19
N ARG A 57 4.34 -1.26 -2.23
CA ARG A 57 5.67 -1.51 -1.65
C ARG A 57 6.78 -0.68 -2.30
N ARG A 58 6.78 -0.55 -3.64
CA ARG A 58 7.75 0.30 -4.34
C ARG A 58 7.56 1.79 -4.01
N PHE A 59 6.31 2.22 -3.88
CA PHE A 59 5.99 3.60 -3.49
C PHE A 59 6.48 3.90 -2.06
N THR A 60 6.21 2.99 -1.13
CA THR A 60 6.72 3.06 0.27
C THR A 60 8.24 3.15 0.30
N LEU A 61 8.92 2.27 -0.45
CA LEU A 61 10.39 2.26 -0.53
C LEU A 61 10.95 3.55 -1.15
N TYR A 62 10.28 4.10 -2.16
CA TYR A 62 10.69 5.35 -2.79
C TYR A 62 10.61 6.53 -1.82
N ASN A 63 9.52 6.64 -1.07
CA ASN A 63 9.29 7.77 -0.18
C ASN A 63 10.00 7.64 1.18
N GLY A 64 10.32 6.40 1.60
CA GLY A 64 10.90 6.12 2.91
C GLY A 64 9.94 6.36 4.08
N THR A 65 8.64 6.53 3.80
CA THR A 65 7.58 6.79 4.79
C THR A 65 6.38 5.88 4.56
N TYR A 66 5.48 5.82 5.54
CA TYR A 66 4.33 4.92 5.55
C TYR A 66 3.00 5.61 5.17
N PRO A 67 1.92 4.86 4.87
CA PRO A 67 0.72 5.41 4.23
C PRO A 67 0.08 6.65 4.88
N CYS A 68 0.07 6.74 6.21
CA CYS A 68 -0.51 7.88 6.91
C CYS A 68 0.32 9.17 6.79
N GLU A 69 1.57 9.07 6.33
CA GLU A 69 2.51 10.19 6.17
C GLU A 69 2.62 10.66 4.72
N TRP A 70 2.04 9.90 3.77
CA TRP A 70 2.13 10.25 2.35
C TRP A 70 1.37 11.52 2.03
N THR A 71 1.99 12.33 1.19
CA THR A 71 1.43 13.58 0.67
C THR A 71 1.14 13.47 -0.82
N PRO A 72 0.31 14.38 -1.38
CA PRO A 72 0.17 14.49 -2.83
C PRO A 72 1.50 14.75 -3.54
N GLU A 73 2.42 15.48 -2.92
CA GLU A 73 3.74 15.78 -3.47
C GLU A 73 4.59 14.50 -3.65
N ASP A 74 4.50 13.56 -2.71
CA ASP A 74 5.18 12.27 -2.79
C ASP A 74 4.69 11.45 -3.99
N VAL A 75 3.38 11.47 -4.23
CA VAL A 75 2.75 10.78 -5.37
C VAL A 75 3.23 11.38 -6.69
N GLU A 76 3.22 12.71 -6.80
CA GLU A 76 3.69 13.40 -8.00
C GLU A 76 5.19 13.19 -8.24
N ALA A 77 6.01 13.25 -7.18
CA ALA A 77 7.44 12.99 -7.25
C ALA A 77 7.73 11.56 -7.74
N TYR A 78 7.06 10.55 -7.18
CA TYR A 78 7.20 9.16 -7.60
C TYR A 78 6.85 8.98 -9.09
N PHE A 79 5.68 9.46 -9.53
CA PHE A 79 5.26 9.27 -10.92
C PHE A 79 6.08 10.10 -11.91
N SER A 80 6.52 11.30 -11.53
CA SER A 80 7.50 12.09 -12.30
C SER A 80 8.80 11.31 -12.50
N ALA A 81 9.33 10.68 -11.44
CA ALA A 81 10.51 9.82 -11.54
C ALA A 81 10.29 8.58 -12.42
N ARG A 82 9.07 8.01 -12.43
CA ARG A 82 8.72 6.90 -13.35
C ARG A 82 8.64 7.33 -14.82
N LEU A 83 8.35 8.60 -15.10
CA LEU A 83 8.29 9.16 -16.45
C LEU A 83 9.64 9.67 -16.97
N SER A 84 10.57 10.03 -16.09
CA SER A 84 11.82 10.72 -16.44
C SER A 84 13.11 9.97 -16.09
N GLY A 85 13.03 8.84 -15.38
CA GLY A 85 14.19 8.07 -14.95
C GLY A 85 14.94 7.35 -16.09
N ILE A 86 15.99 6.60 -15.72
CA ILE A 86 16.89 5.88 -16.66
C ILE A 86 16.12 4.94 -17.61
N SER A 87 15.03 4.36 -17.14
CA SER A 87 14.10 3.58 -17.97
C SER A 87 12.69 4.11 -17.74
N PRO A 88 12.26 5.10 -18.54
CA PRO A 88 10.97 5.74 -18.36
C PRO A 88 9.85 4.76 -18.75
N LEU A 89 8.81 4.71 -17.93
CA LEU A 89 7.61 3.92 -18.23
C LEU A 89 6.76 4.63 -19.29
N ALA A 90 6.06 3.83 -20.10
CA ALA A 90 5.04 4.35 -20.99
C ALA A 90 3.93 5.07 -20.18
N HIS A 91 3.37 6.13 -20.74
CA HIS A 91 2.33 6.94 -20.08
C HIS A 91 1.11 6.09 -19.68
N SER A 92 0.74 5.10 -20.50
CA SER A 92 -0.35 4.16 -20.19
C SER A 92 -0.05 3.31 -18.95
N THR A 93 1.21 2.92 -18.74
CA THR A 93 1.64 2.16 -17.57
C THR A 93 1.59 3.01 -16.32
N VAL A 94 2.08 4.25 -16.39
CA VAL A 94 2.00 5.22 -15.29
C VAL A 94 0.55 5.51 -14.92
N ARG A 95 -0.31 5.74 -15.92
CA ARG A 95 -1.73 5.98 -15.70
C ARG A 95 -2.44 4.77 -15.06
N GLY A 96 -2.09 3.56 -15.51
CA GLY A 96 -2.58 2.32 -14.88
C GLY A 96 -2.16 2.22 -13.41
N GLN A 97 -0.88 2.50 -13.12
CA GLN A 97 -0.36 2.49 -11.75
C GLN A 97 -1.01 3.57 -10.87
N GLN A 98 -1.28 4.77 -11.38
CA GLN A 98 -2.03 5.79 -10.64
C GLN A 98 -3.43 5.26 -10.23
N GLY A 99 -4.15 4.64 -11.17
CA GLY A 99 -5.45 4.04 -10.88
C GLY A 99 -5.39 2.82 -9.94
N ASP A 100 -4.25 2.14 -9.88
CA ASP A 100 -3.99 1.03 -8.96
C ASP A 100 -3.57 1.48 -7.56
N LEU A 101 -2.95 2.66 -7.43
CA LEU A 101 -2.56 3.26 -6.15
C LEU A 101 -3.72 4.01 -5.48
N GLN A 102 -4.56 4.71 -6.25
CA GLN A 102 -5.70 5.48 -5.74
C GLN A 102 -6.65 4.71 -4.78
N PRO A 103 -6.96 3.41 -4.96
CA PRO A 103 -7.87 2.68 -4.08
C PRO A 103 -7.18 2.03 -2.87
N PHE A 104 -5.88 2.25 -2.66
CA PHE A 104 -5.18 1.86 -1.44
C PHE A 104 -5.50 2.86 -0.32
#